data_AF-A0A151TFY4-F1
#
_entry.id   AF-A0A151TFY4-F1
#
_cell.length_a   1.000
_cell.length_b   1.000
_cell.length_c   1.000
_cell.angle_alpha   90.00
_cell.angle_beta   90.00
_cell.angle_gamma   90.00
#
_symmetry.space_group_name_H-M   'P 1'
#
loop_
_entity.id
_entity.type
_entity.pdbx_description
1 polymer ?
#
loop_
_entity_poly.entity_id
_entity_poly.type
_entity_poly.pdbx_seq_one_letter_code
_entity_poly.pdbx_strand_id
1 'polypeptide(L)'
;GPKPFRSLDHWFQDPSFKKFVVDTWQEMSIHGWGAYVLKEKFKILKGKLREWNSNKFEDPMSSQKRIVSMLSRLDKKEEESGLTEAEWSNRP
;
A
#
# COMPACT_ATOMS: atom_id res chain seq x y z
N GLY A 1 5.39 -9.31 -24.83
CA GLY A 1 5.57 -10.29 -23.74
C GLY A 1 4.83 -9.84 -22.49
N PRO A 2 4.41 -10.73 -21.59
CA PRO A 2 3.70 -10.37 -20.37
C PRO A 2 4.60 -9.56 -19.43
N LYS A 3 4.02 -8.55 -18.76
CA LYS A 3 4.75 -7.67 -17.83
C LYS A 3 5.22 -8.50 -16.62
N PRO A 4 6.52 -8.49 -16.25
CA PRO A 4 7.06 -9.37 -15.21
C PRO A 4 6.43 -9.13 -13.83
N PHE A 5 5.94 -7.92 -13.57
CA PHE A 5 5.13 -7.59 -12.39
C PHE A 5 4.32 -6.30 -12.61
N ARG A 6 3.28 -6.11 -11.80
CA ARG A 6 2.56 -4.84 -11.71
C ARG A 6 3.15 -4.02 -10.56
N SER A 7 3.52 -2.78 -10.87
CA SER A 7 3.81 -1.74 -9.89
C SER A 7 2.54 -0.96 -9.57
N LEU A 8 2.48 -0.34 -8.39
CA LEU A 8 1.41 0.58 -8.01
C LEU A 8 1.96 2.00 -8.04
N ASP A 9 1.20 2.95 -8.60
CA ASP A 9 1.70 4.31 -8.83
C ASP A 9 2.07 5.02 -7.51
N HIS A 10 1.31 4.77 -6.44
CA HIS A 10 1.61 5.31 -5.11
C HIS A 10 2.95 4.83 -4.54
N TRP A 11 3.51 3.71 -5.03
CA TRP A 11 4.84 3.27 -4.59
C TRP A 11 5.89 4.29 -4.98
N PHE A 12 5.79 4.87 -6.17
CA PHE A 12 6.73 5.88 -6.65
C PHE A 12 6.55 7.24 -5.99
N GLN A 13 5.41 7.48 -5.33
CA GLN A 13 5.15 8.69 -4.56
C GLN A 13 5.77 8.63 -3.15
N ASP A 14 6.00 7.42 -2.61
CA ASP A 14 6.66 7.26 -1.31
C ASP A 14 8.20 7.43 -1.48
N PRO A 15 8.82 8.42 -0.80
CA PRO A 15 10.25 8.68 -0.94
C PRO A 15 11.14 7.53 -0.46
N SER A 16 10.61 6.63 0.39
CA SER A 16 11.33 5.46 0.89
C SER A 16 11.35 4.29 -0.09
N PHE A 17 10.49 4.27 -1.11
CA PHE A 17 10.36 3.15 -2.04
C PHE A 17 11.66 2.83 -2.78
N LYS A 18 12.29 3.84 -3.39
CA LYS A 18 13.53 3.65 -4.14
C LYS A 18 14.63 3.08 -3.26
N LYS A 19 14.79 3.63 -2.05
CA LYS A 19 15.76 3.16 -1.06
C LYS A 19 15.49 1.71 -0.67
N PHE A 20 14.23 1.40 -0.32
CA PHE A 20 13.81 0.04 0.03
C PHE A 20 14.17 -0.98 -1.05
N VAL A 21 13.88 -0.68 -2.32
CA VAL A 21 14.18 -1.59 -3.45
C VAL A 21 15.69 -1.79 -3.62
N VAL A 22 16.49 -0.72 -3.54
CA VAL A 22 17.95 -0.81 -3.70
C VAL A 22 18.58 -1.60 -2.56
N ASP A 23 18.23 -1.26 -1.31
CA ASP A 23 18.77 -1.93 -0.13
C ASP A 23 18.43 -3.43 -0.16
N THR A 24 17.14 -3.75 -0.39
CA THR A 24 16.66 -5.14 -0.53
C THR A 24 17.39 -5.89 -1.66
N TRP A 25 17.68 -5.23 -2.78
CA TRP A 25 18.39 -5.86 -3.91
C TRP A 25 19.87 -6.13 -3.61
N GLN A 26 20.52 -5.23 -2.87
CA GLN A 26 21.93 -5.34 -2.50
C GLN A 26 22.16 -6.38 -1.41
N GLU A 27 21.23 -6.53 -0.47
CA GLU A 27 21.29 -7.54 0.59
C GLU A 27 21.14 -8.98 0.07
N MET A 28 20.54 -9.18 -1.11
CA MET A 28 20.36 -10.50 -1.71
C MET A 28 21.67 -11.06 -2.28
N SER A 29 22.21 -12.08 -1.61
CA SER A 29 23.32 -12.90 -2.09
C SER A 29 22.80 -14.22 -2.68
N ILE A 30 22.69 -14.29 -4.01
CA ILE A 30 22.22 -15.47 -4.76
C ILE A 30 23.29 -15.83 -5.80
N HIS A 31 23.66 -17.11 -5.85
CA HIS A 31 24.72 -17.62 -6.72
C HIS A 31 24.16 -18.58 -7.78
N GLY A 32 24.77 -18.62 -8.96
CA GLY A 32 24.41 -19.53 -10.05
C GLY A 32 24.38 -18.85 -11.42
N TRP A 33 23.70 -19.47 -12.37
CA TRP A 33 23.52 -18.92 -13.72
C TRP A 33 22.75 -17.59 -13.68
N GLY A 34 23.17 -16.61 -14.49
CA GLY A 34 22.66 -15.24 -14.40
C GLY A 34 21.13 -15.11 -14.47
N ALA A 35 20.45 -15.89 -15.31
CA ALA A 35 18.99 -15.83 -15.37
C ALA A 35 18.32 -16.50 -14.16
N TYR A 36 18.95 -17.50 -13.55
CA TYR A 36 18.50 -18.07 -12.27
C TYR A 36 18.63 -17.05 -11.14
N VAL A 37 19.79 -16.40 -11.04
CA VAL A 37 20.03 -15.33 -10.05
C VAL A 37 18.99 -14.23 -10.21
N LEU A 38 18.76 -13.75 -11.44
CA LEU A 38 17.79 -12.70 -11.72
C LEU A 38 16.36 -13.12 -11.34
N LYS A 39 15.94 -14.33 -11.71
CA LYS A 39 14.63 -14.89 -11.38
C LYS A 39 14.39 -14.94 -9.86
N GLU A 40 15.36 -15.45 -9.11
CA GLU A 40 15.21 -15.56 -7.65
C GLU A 40 15.23 -14.18 -6.97
N LYS A 41 16.07 -13.25 -7.44
CA LYS A 41 16.04 -11.86 -6.93
C LYS A 41 14.68 -11.21 -7.13
N PHE A 42 14.07 -11.35 -8.32
CA PHE A 42 12.72 -10.83 -8.56
C PHE A 42 11.65 -11.50 -7.69
N LYS A 43 11.75 -12.82 -7.48
CA LYS A 43 10.84 -13.56 -6.60
C LYS A 43 10.88 -13.03 -5.17
N ILE A 44 12.08 -12.81 -4.62
CA ILE A 44 12.27 -12.28 -3.26
C ILE A 44 11.78 -10.83 -3.19
N LEU A 45 12.19 -9.99 -4.15
CA LEU A 45 11.79 -8.58 -4.19
C LEU A 45 10.27 -8.42 -4.24
N LYS A 46 9.57 -9.27 -5.00
CA LYS A 46 8.11 -9.29 -5.06
C LYS A 46 7.47 -9.59 -3.70
N GLY A 47 8.05 -10.52 -2.93
CA GLY A 47 7.58 -10.84 -1.58
C GLY A 47 7.78 -9.67 -0.62
N LYS A 48 8.99 -9.10 -0.62
CA LYS A 48 9.35 -7.93 0.19
C LYS A 48 8.51 -6.70 -0.12
N LEU A 49 8.20 -6.45 -1.40
CA LEU A 49 7.31 -5.38 -1.82
C LEU A 49 5.87 -5.56 -1.31
N ARG A 50 5.36 -6.80 -1.26
CA ARG A 50 4.03 -7.06 -0.70
C ARG A 50 3.97 -6.76 0.79
N GLU A 51 4.98 -7.20 1.53
CA GLU A 51 5.12 -6.93 2.97
C GLU A 51 5.26 -5.42 3.24
N TRP A 52 6.19 -4.77 2.55
CA TRP A 52 6.37 -3.32 2.65
C TRP A 52 5.10 -2.56 2.31
N ASN A 53 4.39 -2.93 1.24
CA ASN A 53 3.13 -2.31 0.87
C ASN A 53 2.07 -2.49 1.95
N SER A 54 1.92 -3.69 2.52
CA SER A 54 0.95 -3.96 3.58
C SER A 54 1.27 -3.24 4.89
N ASN A 55 2.54 -3.02 5.20
CA ASN A 55 2.97 -2.32 6.42
C ASN A 55 2.87 -0.79 6.27
N LYS A 56 3.09 -0.27 5.06
CA LYS A 56 3.10 1.17 4.78
C LYS A 56 1.73 1.72 4.43
N PHE A 57 0.94 0.95 3.70
CA PHE A 57 -0.38 1.36 3.25
C PHE A 57 -1.41 0.48 3.96
N GLU A 58 -2.34 1.10 4.69
CA GLU A 58 -3.52 0.41 5.22
C GLU A 58 -4.22 -0.27 4.02
N ASP A 59 -4.70 -1.51 4.19
CA ASP A 59 -5.35 -2.24 3.08
C ASP A 59 -6.41 -1.32 2.44
N PRO A 60 -6.33 -1.00 1.13
CA PRO A 60 -7.25 -0.08 0.49
C PRO A 60 -8.72 -0.43 0.75
N MET A 61 -9.03 -1.74 0.84
CA MET A 61 -10.38 -2.21 1.16
C MET A 61 -10.78 -1.90 2.60
N SER A 62 -9.85 -2.03 3.54
CA SER A 62 -10.07 -1.67 4.95
C SER A 62 -10.23 -0.15 5.13
N SER A 63 -9.43 0.65 4.41
CA SER A 63 -9.53 2.11 4.40
C SER A 63 -10.88 2.56 3.84
N GLN A 64 -11.30 1.99 2.70
CA GLN A 64 -12.59 2.28 2.09
C GLN A 64 -13.75 1.90 3.02
N LYS A 65 -13.72 0.72 3.66
CA LYS A 65 -14.73 0.30 4.64
C LYS A 65 -14.79 1.24 5.83
N ARG A 66 -13.65 1.69 6.35
CA ARG A 66 -13.57 2.65 7.46
C ARG A 66 -14.24 3.97 7.07
N ILE A 67 -13.92 4.52 5.90
CA ILE A 67 -14.51 5.78 5.42
C ILE A 67 -16.02 5.63 5.24
N VAL A 68 -16.48 4.56 4.57
CA VAL A 68 -17.92 4.30 4.38
C VAL A 68 -18.62 4.15 5.73
N SER A 69 -18.05 3.41 6.67
CA SER A 69 -18.62 3.25 8.02
C SER A 69 -18.67 4.56 8.79
N MET A 70 -17.69 5.45 8.61
CA MET A 70 -17.68 6.79 9.21
C MET A 70 -18.80 7.66 8.62
N LEU A 71 -18.97 7.64 7.29
CA LEU A 71 -20.05 8.36 6.60
C LEU A 71 -21.42 7.89 7.08
N SER A 72 -21.67 6.57 7.09
CA SER A 72 -22.96 6.01 7.56
C SER A 72 -23.26 6.36 9.02
N ARG A 73 -22.23 6.49 9.87
CA ARG A 73 -22.40 6.96 11.25
C ARG A 73 -22.79 8.44 11.32
N LEU A 74 -22.20 9.28 10.48
CA LEU A 74 -22.50 10.71 10.43
C LEU A 74 -23.92 10.95 9.90
N ASP A 75 -24.32 10.24 8.85
CA ASP A 75 -25.67 10.33 8.28
C ASP A 75 -26.73 9.94 9.33
N LYS A 76 -26.50 8.82 10.04
CA LYS A 76 -27.40 8.38 11.12
C LYS A 76 -27.50 9.41 12.25
N LYS A 77 -26.39 10.02 12.65
CA LYS A 77 -26.37 11.03 13.72
C LYS A 77 -27.10 12.31 13.29
N GLU A 78 -26.94 12.70 12.03
CA GLU A 78 -27.63 13.84 11.43
C GLU A 78 -29.15 13.68 11.52
N GLU A 79 -29.67 12.49 11.21
CA GLU A 79 -31.10 12.16 11.34
C GLU A 79 -31.60 12.18 12.79
N GLU A 80 -30.81 11.67 13.74
CA GLU A 80 -31.21 11.52 15.14
C GLU A 80 -31.13 12.83 15.93
N SER A 81 -30.13 13.68 15.66
CA SER A 81 -29.78 14.79 16.55
C SER A 81 -29.14 16.00 15.87
N GLY A 82 -28.92 15.95 14.55
CA GLY A 82 -28.13 16.94 13.83
C GLY A 82 -26.62 16.80 14.11
N LEU A 83 -25.80 17.30 13.18
CA LEU A 83 -24.34 17.34 13.35
C LEU A 83 -23.89 18.65 13.98
N THR A 84 -22.79 18.59 14.73
CA THR A 84 -22.15 19.79 15.25
C THR A 84 -21.31 20.48 14.18
N GLU A 85 -21.06 21.78 14.34
CA GLU A 85 -20.26 22.59 13.40
C GLU A 85 -18.82 22.06 13.24
N ALA A 86 -18.25 21.49 14.31
CA ALA A 86 -16.96 20.82 14.29
C ALA A 86 -17.00 19.52 13.47
N GLU A 87 -18.08 18.76 13.51
CA GLU A 87 -18.24 17.53 12.73
C GLU A 87 -18.50 17.81 11.25
N TRP A 88 -19.20 18.91 10.94
CA TRP A 88 -19.34 19.40 9.58
C TRP A 88 -17.98 19.71 8.95
N SER A 89 -17.13 20.40 9.71
CA SER A 89 -15.78 20.80 9.26
C SER A 89 -14.81 19.63 9.12
N ASN A 90 -15.14 18.46 9.69
CA ASN A 90 -14.31 17.25 9.66
C ASN A 90 -14.93 16.13 8.80
N ARG A 91 -15.92 16.43 7.93
CA ARG A 91 -16.37 15.47 6.92
C ARG A 91 -15.18 15.15 5.98
N PRO A 92 -14.98 13.86 5.64
CA PRO A 92 -13.88 13.43 4.79
C PRO A 92 -14.00 13.96 3.35
#